data_AF-V8CY49-F1
#
_entry.id   AF-V8CY49-F1
#
_cell.length_a   1.000
_cell.length_b   1.000
_cell.length_c   1.000
_cell.angle_alpha   90.00
_cell.angle_beta   90.00
_cell.angle_gamma   90.00
#
_symmetry.space_group_name_H-M   'P 1'
#
loop_
_entity.id
_entity.type
_entity.pdbx_description
1 polymer ?
#
loop_
_entity_poly.entity_id
_entity_poly.type
_entity_poly.pdbx_seq_one_letter_code
_entity_poly.pdbx_strand_id
1 'polypeptide(L)'
;SRGAELVAVHAWADGDFALVHASESLPPSQWATRRSDAEHDVHRALAAARQRYPQVPVRIAVARDRPAHTLLEHAATAQLIVVGSHGRGGFTGMLLGSTSRKVLHLVTCPTLIVPNRPTS
;
A
#
# COMPACT_ATOMS: atom_id res chain seq x y z
N SER A 1 0.70 22.71 8.15
CA SER A 1 0.22 21.36 7.77
C SER A 1 -1.20 21.50 7.25
N ARG A 2 -1.64 20.74 6.23
CA ARG A 2 -3.01 20.86 5.66
C ARG A 2 -4.12 20.29 6.56
N GLY A 3 -3.82 19.92 7.82
CA GLY A 3 -4.77 19.27 8.72
C GLY A 3 -5.29 17.90 8.26
N ALA A 4 -4.71 17.31 7.20
CA ALA A 4 -5.18 16.07 6.59
C ALA A 4 -4.62 14.81 7.28
N GLU A 5 -5.45 13.77 7.34
CA GLU A 5 -5.07 12.42 7.77
C GLU A 5 -4.14 11.75 6.74
N LEU A 6 -3.18 10.96 7.21
CA LEU A 6 -2.44 10.00 6.41
C LEU A 6 -3.04 8.60 6.58
N VAL A 7 -3.47 8.00 5.46
CA VAL A 7 -3.92 6.61 5.42
C VAL A 7 -2.79 5.75 4.83
N ALA A 8 -2.18 4.91 5.66
CA ALA A 8 -1.15 3.97 5.23
C ALA A 8 -1.80 2.63 4.84
N VAL A 9 -1.77 2.30 3.55
CA VAL A 9 -2.42 1.10 2.99
C VAL A 9 -1.38 0.00 2.79
N HIS A 10 -1.62 -1.18 3.35
CA HIS A 10 -0.86 -2.39 3.07
C HIS A 10 -1.81 -3.48 2.60
N ALA A 11 -1.65 -3.94 1.36
CA ALA A 11 -2.53 -4.93 0.77
C ALA A 11 -1.73 -6.08 0.17
N TRP A 12 -2.28 -7.30 0.30
CA TRP A 12 -1.79 -8.46 -0.43
C TRP A 12 -2.97 -9.29 -0.92
N ALA A 13 -2.83 -9.81 -2.13
CA ALA A 13 -3.67 -10.91 -2.59
C ALA A 13 -2.96 -12.21 -2.24
N ASP A 14 -3.67 -13.14 -1.61
CA ASP A 14 -3.20 -14.52 -1.50
C ASP A 14 -3.35 -15.17 -2.89
N GLY A 15 -2.26 -15.22 -3.66
CA GLY A 15 -2.23 -15.86 -4.99
C GLY A 15 -3.01 -15.13 -6.09
N ASP A 16 -2.77 -15.55 -7.34
CA ASP A 16 -3.47 -14.99 -8.49
C ASP A 16 -4.95 -15.37 -8.44
N PHE A 17 -5.79 -14.40 -8.02
CA PHE A 17 -7.24 -14.55 -7.89
C PHE A 17 -7.92 -15.10 -9.17
N ALA A 18 -7.24 -15.04 -10.32
CA ALA A 18 -7.72 -15.58 -11.59
C ALA A 18 -7.64 -17.12 -11.71
N LEU A 19 -6.82 -17.79 -10.88
CA LEU A 19 -6.66 -19.26 -10.93
C LEU A 19 -7.19 -20.00 -9.69
N VAL A 20 -7.54 -19.29 -8.62
CA VAL A 20 -7.96 -19.92 -7.34
C VAL A 20 -9.47 -19.76 -7.12
N HIS A 21 -10.26 -20.34 -8.01
CA HIS A 21 -11.65 -20.70 -7.71
C HIS A 21 -11.72 -22.19 -7.33
N ALA A 22 -11.03 -22.57 -6.25
CA ALA A 22 -11.36 -23.71 -5.40
C ALA A 22 -10.31 -23.84 -4.27
N SER A 23 -10.80 -23.81 -3.03
CA SER A 23 -10.26 -24.45 -1.81
C SER A 23 -9.27 -23.77 -0.83
N GLU A 24 -8.60 -22.64 -1.07
CA GLU A 24 -7.70 -22.10 -0.02
C GLU A 24 -7.77 -20.58 0.18
N SER A 25 -8.93 -20.11 0.65
CA SER A 25 -8.92 -18.89 1.46
C SER A 25 -8.24 -19.20 2.80
N LEU A 26 -7.29 -18.38 3.25
CA LEU A 26 -6.69 -18.55 4.57
C LEU A 26 -7.77 -18.68 5.65
N PRO A 27 -7.60 -19.60 6.62
CA PRO A 27 -8.45 -19.67 7.80
C PRO A 27 -8.52 -18.29 8.49
N PRO A 28 -9.67 -17.90 9.09
CA PRO A 28 -9.82 -16.61 9.76
C PRO A 28 -8.72 -16.30 10.80
N SER A 29 -8.26 -17.32 11.53
CA SER A 29 -7.16 -17.20 12.50
C SER A 29 -5.83 -16.84 11.85
N GLN A 30 -5.50 -17.44 10.71
CA GLN A 30 -4.27 -17.13 9.98
C GLN A 30 -4.32 -15.74 9.35
N TRP A 31 -5.49 -15.32 8.86
CA TRP A 31 -5.70 -13.95 8.41
C TRP A 31 -5.49 -12.94 9.54
N ALA A 32 -6.07 -13.19 10.72
CA ALA A 32 -5.91 -12.30 11.87
C ALA A 32 -4.43 -12.12 12.26
N THR A 33 -3.65 -13.21 12.29
CA THR A 33 -2.20 -13.14 12.52
C THR A 33 -1.48 -12.34 11.45
N ARG A 34 -1.68 -12.66 10.16
CA ARG A 34 -1.02 -11.92 9.06
C ARG A 34 -1.38 -10.44 9.06
N ARG A 35 -2.63 -10.11 9.36
CA ARG A 35 -3.09 -8.73 9.51
C ARG A 35 -2.35 -8.03 10.64
N SER A 36 -2.23 -8.66 11.80
CA SER A 36 -1.50 -8.10 12.94
C SER A 36 -0.01 -7.89 12.63
N ASP A 37 0.62 -8.84 11.95
CA ASP A 37 2.02 -8.73 11.53
C ASP A 37 2.22 -7.58 10.55
N ALA A 38 1.34 -7.45 9.56
CA ALA A 38 1.38 -6.35 8.60
C ALA A 38 1.12 -4.99 9.26
N GLU A 39 0.19 -4.90 10.20
CA GLU A 39 -0.04 -3.69 11.01
C GLU A 39 1.24 -3.32 11.78
N HIS A 40 1.90 -4.28 12.44
CA HIS A 40 3.17 -4.06 13.13
C HIS A 40 4.28 -3.56 12.19
N ASP A 41 4.39 -4.16 11.01
CA ASP A 41 5.39 -3.77 10.01
C ASP A 41 5.18 -2.34 9.51
N VAL A 42 3.93 -1.95 9.24
CA VAL A 42 3.58 -0.57 8.85
C VAL A 42 3.85 0.40 10.01
N HIS A 43 3.48 0.03 11.24
CA HIS A 43 3.79 0.82 12.43
C HIS A 43 5.29 1.08 12.56
N ARG A 44 6.12 0.04 12.40
CA ARG A 44 7.58 0.14 12.45
C ARG A 44 8.11 1.05 11.34
N ALA A 45 7.62 0.89 10.11
CA ALA A 45 8.04 1.72 8.98
C ALA A 45 7.70 3.22 9.17
N LEU A 46 6.60 3.52 9.87
CA LEU A 46 6.16 4.89 10.11
C LEU A 46 6.70 5.51 11.40
N ALA A 47 7.43 4.77 12.23
CA ALA A 47 7.82 5.20 13.58
C ALA A 47 8.58 6.54 13.57
N ALA A 48 9.61 6.68 12.73
CA ALA A 48 10.38 7.91 12.63
C ALA A 48 9.55 9.10 12.09
N ALA A 49 8.68 8.84 11.11
CA ALA A 49 7.81 9.88 10.55
C ALA A 49 6.77 10.36 11.58
N ARG A 50 6.20 9.45 12.38
CA ARG A 50 5.25 9.79 13.45
C ARG A 50 5.91 10.61 14.56
N GLN A 51 7.16 10.29 14.92
CA GLN A 51 7.93 11.10 15.87
C GLN A 51 8.22 12.49 15.31
N ARG A 52 8.51 12.61 14.00
CA ARG A 52 8.80 13.89 13.36
C ARG A 52 7.57 14.76 13.12
N TYR A 53 6.41 14.14 12.89
CA TYR A 53 5.15 14.80 12.57
C TYR A 53 3.99 14.30 13.45
N PRO A 54 4.04 14.51 14.78
CA PRO A 54 3.08 13.93 15.73
C PRO A 54 1.65 14.46 15.53
N GLN A 55 1.50 15.65 14.95
CA GLN A 55 0.21 16.27 14.68
C GLN A 55 -0.54 15.69 13.47
N VAL A 56 0.07 14.77 12.71
CA VAL A 56 -0.57 14.16 11.54
C VAL A 56 -1.30 12.89 11.99
N PRO A 57 -2.64 12.83 11.92
CA PRO A 57 -3.36 11.60 12.20
C PRO A 57 -2.93 10.51 11.23
N VAL A 58 -2.63 9.33 11.74
CA VAL A 58 -2.24 8.18 10.94
C VAL A 58 -3.21 7.04 11.18
N ARG A 59 -3.85 6.57 10.11
CA ARG A 59 -4.67 5.37 10.10
C ARG A 59 -4.00 4.31 9.22
N ILE A 60 -3.94 3.09 9.72
CA ILE A 60 -3.41 1.94 8.97
C ILE A 60 -4.60 1.14 8.42
N ALA A 61 -4.54 0.83 7.13
CA ALA A 61 -5.53 0.00 6.46
C ALA A 61 -4.83 -1.24 5.89
N VAL A 62 -5.13 -2.40 6.46
CA VAL A 62 -4.63 -3.69 5.96
C VAL A 62 -5.75 -4.43 5.23
N ALA A 63 -5.51 -4.79 3.98
CA ALA A 63 -6.51 -5.40 3.10
C ALA A 63 -6.03 -6.70 2.47
N ARG A 64 -6.96 -7.67 2.34
CA ARG A 64 -6.73 -8.92 1.59
C ARG A 64 -7.17 -8.76 0.14
N ASP A 65 -6.44 -7.95 -0.61
CA ASP A 65 -6.78 -7.59 -1.98
C ASP A 65 -5.55 -7.14 -2.77
N ARG A 66 -5.72 -6.93 -4.08
CA ARG A 66 -4.69 -6.42 -4.98
C ARG A 66 -4.39 -4.95 -4.60
N PRO A 67 -3.11 -4.59 -4.39
CA PRO A 67 -2.73 -3.23 -3.98
C PRO A 67 -3.31 -2.11 -4.83
N ALA A 68 -3.34 -2.28 -6.15
CA ALA A 68 -3.90 -1.27 -7.05
C ALA A 68 -5.40 -1.07 -6.84
N HIS A 69 -6.16 -2.12 -6.52
CA HIS A 69 -7.60 -2.02 -6.28
C HIS A 69 -7.87 -1.30 -4.96
N THR A 70 -7.23 -1.73 -3.87
CA THR A 70 -7.35 -1.06 -2.55
C THR A 70 -6.94 0.41 -2.60
N LEU A 71 -5.90 0.74 -3.38
CA LEU A 71 -5.49 2.14 -3.57
C LEU A 71 -6.54 2.96 -4.36
N LEU A 72 -7.24 2.37 -5.33
CA LEU A 72 -8.31 3.05 -6.06
C LEU A 72 -9.51 3.36 -5.16
N GLU A 73 -9.89 2.41 -4.29
CA GLU A 73 -10.95 2.63 -3.30
C GLU A 73 -10.63 3.80 -2.37
N HIS A 74 -9.38 3.87 -1.89
CA HIS A 74 -8.94 5.01 -1.07
C HIS A 74 -8.77 6.31 -1.88
N ALA A 75 -8.40 6.22 -3.16
CA ALA A 75 -8.25 7.39 -4.03
C ALA A 75 -9.57 8.14 -4.25
N ALA A 76 -10.72 7.45 -4.17
CA ALA A 76 -12.03 8.05 -4.35
C ALA A 76 -12.33 9.21 -3.37
N THR A 77 -11.70 9.22 -2.20
CA THR A 77 -11.87 10.28 -1.18
C THR A 77 -10.56 10.97 -0.81
N ALA A 78 -9.43 10.55 -1.38
CA ALA A 78 -8.12 11.12 -1.09
C ALA A 78 -7.86 12.40 -1.88
N GLN A 79 -7.18 13.35 -1.25
CA GLN A 79 -6.69 14.57 -1.92
C GLN A 79 -5.37 14.34 -2.68
N LEU A 80 -4.65 13.27 -2.34
CA LEU A 80 -3.36 12.88 -2.93
C LEU A 80 -3.13 11.39 -2.67
N ILE A 81 -2.71 10.65 -3.70
CA ILE A 81 -2.18 9.30 -3.56
C ILE A 81 -0.66 9.32 -3.68
N VAL A 82 0.03 8.60 -2.79
CA VAL A 82 1.48 8.46 -2.79
C VAL A 82 1.84 6.99 -2.96
N VAL A 83 2.63 6.67 -3.96
CA VAL A 83 3.15 5.30 -4.19
C VAL A 83 4.63 5.34 -4.53
N GLY A 84 5.37 4.28 -4.19
CA GLY A 84 6.76 4.12 -4.63
C GLY A 84 6.86 3.90 -6.14
N SER A 85 8.02 4.14 -6.75
CA SER A 85 8.22 3.82 -8.17
C SER A 85 8.20 2.32 -8.42
N HIS A 86 8.75 1.50 -7.53
CA HIS A 86 8.74 0.04 -7.61
C HIS A 86 8.53 -0.61 -6.25
N GLY A 87 8.11 -1.88 -6.27
CA GLY A 87 7.96 -2.71 -5.07
C GLY A 87 9.18 -3.59 -4.78
N ARG A 88 9.04 -4.44 -3.76
CA ARG A 88 10.08 -5.35 -3.24
C ARG A 88 10.60 -6.41 -4.23
N GLY A 89 9.88 -6.64 -5.34
CA GLY A 89 10.24 -7.63 -6.38
C GLY A 89 10.44 -7.01 -7.76
N GLY A 90 10.78 -5.71 -7.85
CA GLY A 90 10.99 -5.04 -9.13
C GLY A 90 12.18 -5.63 -9.90
N PHE A 91 11.99 -5.86 -11.20
CA PHE A 91 13.09 -6.23 -12.10
C PHE A 91 14.04 -5.05 -12.27
N THR A 92 15.34 -5.33 -12.26
CA THR A 92 16.39 -4.35 -12.56
C THR A 92 16.12 -3.72 -13.94
N GLY A 93 16.02 -2.39 -13.98
CA GLY A 93 15.81 -1.63 -15.22
C GLY A 93 14.36 -1.19 -15.52
N MET A 94 13.38 -1.58 -14.71
CA MET A 94 12.02 -1.02 -14.85
C MET A 94 11.97 0.41 -14.27
N LEU A 95 11.11 1.29 -14.84
CA LEU A 95 10.88 2.67 -14.35
C LEU A 95 9.67 2.79 -13.40
N LEU A 96 8.64 1.96 -13.59
CA LEU A 96 7.48 1.85 -12.69
C LEU A 96 7.05 0.41 -12.46
N GLY A 97 6.74 0.06 -11.22
CA GLY A 97 6.15 -1.22 -10.84
C GLY A 97 4.69 -1.35 -11.26
N SER A 98 4.16 -2.58 -11.20
CA SER A 98 2.80 -2.93 -11.63
C SER A 98 1.71 -2.12 -10.91
N THR A 99 1.84 -1.92 -9.60
CA THR A 99 0.91 -1.11 -8.80
C THR A 99 0.94 0.35 -9.23
N SER A 100 2.12 0.97 -9.27
CA SER A 100 2.28 2.39 -9.59
C SER A 100 1.80 2.72 -11.00
N ARG A 101 2.06 1.83 -11.97
CA ARG A 101 1.51 1.97 -13.32
C ARG A 101 -0.02 1.92 -13.33
N LYS A 102 -0.64 0.95 -12.64
CA LYS A 102 -2.11 0.86 -12.56
C LYS A 102 -2.72 2.07 -11.88
N VAL A 103 -2.14 2.52 -10.77
CA VAL A 103 -2.59 3.72 -10.05
C VAL A 103 -2.57 4.93 -10.99
N LEU A 104 -1.46 5.21 -11.67
CA LEU A 104 -1.35 6.35 -12.60
C LEU A 104 -2.39 6.35 -13.72
N HIS A 105 -2.83 5.18 -14.18
CA HIS A 105 -3.81 5.08 -15.26
C HIS A 105 -5.26 5.19 -14.79
N LEU A 106 -5.53 4.91 -13.50
CA LEU A 106 -6.89 4.68 -13.03
C LEU A 106 -7.35 5.65 -11.94
N VAL A 107 -6.44 6.25 -11.16
CA VAL A 107 -6.83 7.22 -10.12
C VAL A 107 -7.13 8.59 -10.73
N THR A 108 -8.14 9.26 -10.17
CA THR A 108 -8.59 10.58 -10.60
C THR A 108 -8.03 11.73 -9.76
N CYS A 109 -7.46 11.43 -8.58
CA CYS A 109 -6.84 12.41 -7.71
C CYS A 109 -5.35 12.64 -8.08
N PRO A 110 -4.75 13.76 -7.65
CA PRO A 110 -3.31 13.97 -7.76
C PRO A 110 -2.53 12.75 -7.25
N THR A 111 -1.46 12.38 -7.97
CA THR A 111 -0.61 11.24 -7.63
C THR A 111 0.85 11.63 -7.56
N LEU A 112 1.51 11.26 -6.47
CA LEU A 112 2.95 11.42 -6.26
C LEU A 112 3.65 10.06 -6.37
N ILE A 113 4.59 9.96 -7.30
CA ILE A 113 5.49 8.81 -7.40
C ILE A 113 6.80 9.12 -6.67
N VAL A 114 7.14 8.28 -5.70
CA VAL A 114 8.39 8.41 -4.94
C VAL A 114 9.44 7.44 -5.51
N PRO A 115 10.50 7.91 -6.18
CA PRO A 115 11.56 7.03 -6.66
C PRO A 115 12.31 6.38 -5.50
N ASN A 116 12.73 5.12 -5.67
CA ASN A 116 13.70 4.54 -4.75
C ASN A 116 15.03 5.25 -4.98
N ARG A 117 15.66 5.78 -3.92
CA ARG A 117 17.01 6.33 -4.08
C ARG A 117 17.93 5.17 -4.43
N PRO A 118 18.79 5.28 -5.46
CA PRO A 118 19.85 4.31 -5.64
C PRO A 118 20.69 4.32 -4.35
N THR A 119 20.84 3.17 -3.72
CA THR A 119 21.86 2.96 -2.70
C THR A 119 23.20 3.05 -3.41
N SER A 120 23.90 4.17 -3.24
CA SER A 120 25.31 4.31 -3.64
C SER A 120 26.21 3.47 -2.77
#